data_AF-A0A5B8VKH8-F1
#
_entry.id   AF-A0A5B8VKH8-F1
#
_cell.length_a   1.000
_cell.length_b   1.000
_cell.length_c   1.000
_cell.angle_alpha   90.00
_cell.angle_beta   90.00
_cell.angle_gamma   90.00
#
_symmetry.space_group_name_H-M   'P 1'
#
loop_
_entity.id
_entity.type
_entity.pdbx_description
1 polymer ?
#
loop_
_entity_poly.entity_id
_entity_poly.type
_entity_poly.pdbx_seq_one_letter_code
_entity_poly.pdbx_strand_id
1 'polypeptide(L)'
;MLRSNADNGFDIQTLSSVQAWRDLQEGFYMRAERFAAFVGLLDEKRLTEDFLDQTYGQNIYNIQGIIEHAYYHLGQIVLLKKMIRSGLYH
;
A
#
# COMPACT_ATOMS: atom_id res chain seq x y z
N MET A 1 9.01 -16.52 18.17
CA MET A 1 9.49 -17.08 16.88
C MET A 1 9.86 -15.91 15.99
N LEU A 2 11.15 -15.55 16.00
CA LEU A 2 11.69 -14.43 15.23
C LEU A 2 11.81 -14.89 13.77
N ARG A 3 11.07 -14.29 12.83
CA ARG A 3 11.38 -14.47 11.41
C ARG A 3 12.58 -13.60 11.09
N SER A 4 13.75 -14.21 10.97
CA SER A 4 14.93 -13.61 10.34
C SER A 4 14.98 -14.02 8.88
N ASN A 5 14.78 -13.04 8.00
CA ASN A 5 15.40 -12.84 6.69
C ASN A 5 14.96 -11.43 6.31
N ALA A 6 15.86 -10.60 5.79
CA ALA A 6 15.64 -9.17 5.57
C ALA A 6 14.33 -8.91 4.80
N ASP A 7 13.25 -8.65 5.53
CA ASP A 7 11.97 -8.24 5.01
C ASP A 7 12.14 -6.79 4.58
N ASN A 8 12.47 -6.59 3.31
CA ASN A 8 12.59 -5.26 2.72
C ASN A 8 11.21 -4.59 2.56
N GLY A 9 10.11 -5.28 2.90
CA GLY A 9 8.74 -4.80 2.74
C GLY A 9 8.23 -4.86 1.30
N PHE A 10 9.02 -5.36 0.36
CA PHE A 10 8.70 -5.44 -1.07
C PHE A 10 8.52 -6.87 -1.57
N ASP A 11 9.08 -7.86 -0.88
CA ASP A 11 8.99 -9.26 -1.28
C ASP A 11 7.61 -9.84 -0.96
N ILE A 12 6.86 -10.22 -2.00
CA ILE A 12 5.62 -10.96 -1.87
C ILE A 12 5.86 -12.44 -2.16
N GLN A 13 5.33 -13.32 -1.31
CA GLN A 13 5.36 -14.76 -1.58
C GLN A 13 4.54 -15.07 -2.83
N THR A 14 5.02 -16.00 -3.65
CA THR A 14 4.29 -16.47 -4.83
C THR A 14 2.88 -16.93 -4.45
N LEU A 15 1.88 -16.32 -5.09
CA LEU A 15 0.48 -16.68 -4.90
C LEU A 15 0.18 -17.99 -5.64
N SER A 16 0.06 -19.08 -4.90
CA SER A 16 -0.09 -20.44 -5.46
C SER A 16 -1.53 -20.97 -5.44
N SER A 17 -2.49 -20.20 -4.92
CA SER A 17 -3.90 -20.63 -4.85
C SER A 17 -4.88 -19.47 -4.86
N VAL A 18 -6.14 -19.77 -5.18
CA VAL A 18 -7.27 -18.82 -5.08
C VAL A 18 -7.45 -18.33 -3.65
N GLN A 19 -7.23 -19.19 -2.65
CA GLN A 19 -7.32 -18.79 -1.25
C GLN A 19 -6.21 -17.80 -0.90
N ALA A 20 -4.96 -18.06 -1.31
CA ALA A 20 -3.85 -17.12 -1.10
C ALA A 20 -4.12 -15.75 -1.73
N TRP A 21 -4.76 -15.72 -2.90
CA TRP A 21 -5.22 -14.46 -3.50
C TRP A 21 -6.27 -13.74 -2.66
N ARG A 22 -7.29 -14.46 -2.15
CA ARG A 22 -8.32 -13.88 -1.28
C ARG A 22 -7.72 -13.33 0.02
N ASP A 23 -6.82 -14.09 0.65
CA ASP A 23 -6.16 -13.69 1.89
C ASP A 23 -5.33 -12.40 1.69
N LEU A 24 -4.65 -12.28 0.55
CA LEU A 24 -3.93 -11.07 0.19
C LEU A 24 -4.88 -9.86 0.08
N GLN A 25 -6.01 -10.03 -0.60
CA GLN A 25 -7.01 -8.98 -0.76
C GLN A 25 -7.60 -8.56 0.58
N GLU A 26 -8.04 -9.51 1.40
CA GLU A 26 -8.61 -9.24 2.72
C GLU A 26 -7.60 -8.53 3.64
N GLY A 27 -6.36 -9.00 3.66
CA GLY A 27 -5.28 -8.35 4.41
C GLY A 27 -5.03 -6.92 3.94
N PHE A 28 -5.09 -6.67 2.63
CA PHE A 28 -4.95 -5.32 2.08
C PHE A 28 -6.11 -4.41 2.51
N TYR A 29 -7.36 -4.86 2.37
CA TYR A 29 -8.54 -4.07 2.76
C TYR A 29 -8.53 -3.76 4.26
N MET A 30 -8.26 -4.75 5.11
CA MET A 30 -8.16 -4.56 6.56
C MET A 30 -7.09 -3.51 6.93
N ARG A 31 -5.92 -3.54 6.29
CA ARG A 31 -4.85 -2.56 6.54
C ARG A 31 -5.24 -1.16 6.04
N ALA A 32 -5.89 -1.07 4.88
CA ALA A 32 -6.36 0.20 4.33
C ALA A 32 -7.44 0.84 5.23
N GLU A 33 -8.41 0.06 5.71
CA GLU A 33 -9.43 0.52 6.65
C GLU A 33 -8.82 0.99 7.97
N ARG A 34 -7.87 0.22 8.52
CA ARG A 34 -7.16 0.60 9.75
C ARG A 34 -6.34 1.88 9.56
N PHE A 35 -5.66 2.01 8.43
CA PHE A 35 -4.91 3.23 8.08
C PHE A 35 -5.84 4.44 8.01
N ALA A 36 -6.96 4.33 7.27
CA ALA A 36 -7.95 5.40 7.15
C ALA A 36 -8.54 5.80 8.51
N ALA A 37 -8.86 4.81 9.37
CA ALA A 37 -9.35 5.06 10.72
C ALA A 37 -8.32 5.83 11.56
N PHE A 38 -7.03 5.48 11.51
CA PHE A 38 -5.99 6.20 12.24
C PHE A 38 -5.75 7.61 11.71
N VAL A 39 -5.76 7.80 10.39
CA VAL A 39 -5.65 9.14 9.79
C VAL A 39 -6.81 10.02 10.23
N GLY A 40 -8.04 9.48 10.29
CA GLY A 40 -9.22 10.21 10.76
C GLY A 40 -9.18 10.61 12.24
N LEU A 41 -8.26 10.06 13.03
CA LEU A 41 -8.05 10.41 14.45
C LEU A 41 -6.95 11.45 14.66
N LEU A 42 -6.24 11.87 13.61
CA LEU A 42 -5.19 12.88 13.72
C LEU A 42 -5.81 14.29 13.79
N ASP A 43 -5.36 15.08 14.75
CA ASP A 43 -5.62 16.51 14.79
C ASP A 43 -4.62 17.28 13.91
N GLU A 44 -4.90 18.56 13.68
CA GLU A 44 -4.08 19.43 12.83
C GLU A 44 -2.63 19.53 13.32
N LYS A 45 -2.42 19.57 14.63
CA LYS A 45 -1.08 19.62 15.22
C LYS A 45 -0.29 18.39 14.79
N ARG A 46 -0.85 17.18 15.00
CA ARG A 46 -0.20 15.92 14.64
C ARG A 46 -0.01 15.77 13.14
N LEU A 47 -0.86 16.34 12.30
CA LEU A 47 -0.67 16.35 10.84
C LEU A 47 0.59 17.13 10.42
N THR A 48 0.91 18.22 11.14
CA THR A 48 2.06 19.10 10.85
C THR A 48 3.32 18.76 11.62
N GLU A 49 3.28 17.80 12.54
CA GLU A 49 4.46 17.27 13.23
C GLU A 49 5.36 16.50 12.26
N ASP A 50 6.67 16.56 12.51
CA ASP A 50 7.66 15.74 11.80
C ASP A 50 7.30 14.25 11.95
N PHE A 51 7.46 13.50 10.86
CA PHE A 51 7.45 12.04 10.88
C PHE A 51 8.66 11.54 11.67
N LEU A 52 8.68 10.25 12.04
CA LEU A 52 9.65 9.63 12.97
C LEU A 52 11.10 10.14 12.84
N ASP A 53 11.58 10.29 11.61
CA ASP A 53 12.82 10.98 11.28
C ASP A 53 12.49 12.20 10.41
N GLN A 54 13.06 13.35 10.76
CA GLN A 54 12.80 14.65 10.11
C GLN A 54 13.10 14.65 8.62
N THR A 55 13.97 13.75 8.14
CA THR A 55 14.28 13.59 6.72
C THR A 55 13.08 13.14 5.89
N TYR A 56 12.06 12.54 6.51
CA TYR A 56 10.81 12.14 5.87
C TYR A 56 9.75 13.25 5.85
N GLY A 57 10.04 14.43 6.42
CA GLY A 57 9.10 15.56 6.48
C GLY A 57 7.92 15.30 7.41
N GLN A 58 6.85 16.08 7.26
CA GLN A 58 5.68 16.04 8.14
C GLN A 58 4.77 14.82 7.88
N ASN A 59 3.97 14.44 8.88
CA ASN A 59 2.99 13.36 8.78
C ASN A 59 2.05 13.53 7.57
N ILE A 60 1.59 14.75 7.28
CA ILE A 60 0.69 15.03 6.16
C ILE A 60 1.27 14.63 4.80
N TYR A 61 2.56 14.91 4.55
CA TYR A 61 3.21 14.56 3.28
C TYR A 61 3.40 13.06 3.13
N ASN A 62 3.68 12.36 4.23
CA ASN A 62 3.77 10.89 4.22
C ASN A 62 2.41 10.24 3.94
N ILE A 63 1.33 10.78 4.53
CA ILE A 63 -0.04 10.32 4.25
C ILE A 63 -0.42 10.57 2.79
N GLN A 64 -0.13 11.76 2.26
CA GLN A 64 -0.35 12.08 0.85
C GLN A 64 0.45 11.15 -0.06
N GLY A 65 1.72 10.90 0.26
CA GLY A 65 2.57 9.98 -0.49
C GLY A 65 1.98 8.56 -0.58
N ILE A 66 1.41 8.04 0.52
CA ILE A 66 0.72 6.73 0.50
C ILE A 66 -0.51 6.75 -0.43
N ILE A 67 -1.30 7.83 -0.40
CA ILE A 67 -2.50 7.98 -1.24
C ILE A 67 -2.11 8.06 -2.72
N GLU A 68 -1.14 8.90 -3.06
CA GLU A 68 -0.62 9.06 -4.43
C GLU A 68 -0.02 7.77 -4.96
N HIS A 69 0.75 7.06 -4.13
CA HIS A 69 1.34 5.77 -4.47
C HIS A 69 0.26 4.71 -4.75
N ALA A 70 -0.82 4.69 -3.98
CA ALA A 70 -1.95 3.80 -4.23
C ALA A 70 -2.62 4.09 -5.58
N TYR A 71 -2.84 5.37 -5.92
CA TYR A 71 -3.40 5.75 -7.22
C TYR A 71 -2.45 5.42 -8.38
N TYR A 72 -1.15 5.63 -8.20
CA TYR A 72 -0.13 5.28 -9.18
C TYR A 72 -0.18 3.79 -9.54
N HIS A 73 -0.19 2.91 -8.54
CA HIS A 73 -0.29 1.46 -8.76
C HIS A 73 -1.64 1.01 -9.31
N LEU A 74 -2.73 1.64 -8.89
CA LEU A 74 -4.05 1.38 -9.48
C LEU A 74 -4.06 1.69 -10.98
N GLY A 75 -3.43 2.80 -11.38
CA GLY A 75 -3.23 3.16 -12.79
C GLY A 75 -2.50 2.07 -13.57
N GLN A 76 -1.39 1.56 -13.02
CA GLN A 76 -0.64 0.45 -13.62
C GLN A 76 -1.50 -0.82 -13.80
N ILE A 77 -2.26 -1.21 -12.77
CA ILE A 77 -3.17 -2.35 -12.84
C ILE A 77 -4.23 -2.15 -13.93
N VAL A 78 -4.81 -0.95 -14.04
CA VAL A 78 -5.79 -0.62 -15.08
C VAL A 78 -5.18 -0.75 -16.48
N LEU A 79 -3.96 -0.26 -16.68
CA LEU A 79 -3.25 -0.37 -17.97
C LEU A 79 -2.98 -1.84 -18.32
N LEU A 80 -2.44 -2.63 -17.39
CA LEU A 80 -2.20 -4.06 -17.60
C LEU A 80 -3.49 -4.80 -17.98
N LYS A 81 -4.60 -4.54 -17.28
CA LYS A 81 -5.90 -5.13 -17.61
C LYS A 81 -6.39 -4.74 -19.00
N LYS A 82 -6.16 -3.50 -19.43
CA LYS A 82 -6.48 -3.06 -20.80
C LYS A 82 -5.63 -3.81 -21.83
N MET A 83 -4.32 -3.90 -21.62
CA MET A 83 -3.41 -4.58 -22.54
C MET A 83 -3.77 -6.06 -22.71
N ILE A 84 -3.99 -6.79 -21.61
CA ILE A 84 -4.40 -8.20 -21.62
C ILE A 84 -5.72 -8.39 -22.37
N ARG A 85 -6.72 -7.54 -22.11
CA ARG A 85 -8.05 -7.64 -22.75
C ARG A 85 -8.04 -7.26 -24.23
N SER A 86 -7.13 -6.38 -24.64
CA SER A 86 -6.99 -5.93 -26.03
C SER A 86 -6.22 -6.90 -26.92
N GLY A 87 -5.65 -7.98 -26.36
CA GLY A 87 -4.79 -8.90 -27.13
C GLY A 87 -3.39 -8.34 -27.44
N LEU A 88 -2.98 -7.23 -26.81
CA LEU A 88 -1.64 -6.65 -26.97
C LEU A 88 -0.52 -7.48 -26.32
N TYR A 89 -0.87 -8.57 -25.64
CA TYR A 89 0.04 -9.62 -25.19
C TYR A 89 -0.46 -10.96 -25.74
N HIS A 90 0.26 -11.48 -26.73
CA HIS A 90 0.22 -12.86 -27.21
C HIS A 90 1.57 -13.51 -26.94
#